data_AF-A0A9N9JCI0-F1
#
_entry.id   AF-A0A9N9JCI0-F1
#
_cell.length_a   1.000
_cell.length_b   1.000
_cell.length_c   1.000
_cell.angle_alpha   90.00
_cell.angle_beta   90.00
_cell.angle_gamma   90.00
#
_symmetry.space_group_name_H-M   'P 1'
#
loop_
_entity.id
_entity.type
_entity.pdbx_description
1 polymer ?
#
loop_
_entity_poly.entity_id
_entity_poly.type
_entity_poly.pdbx_seq_one_letter_code
_entity_poly.pdbx_strand_id
1 'polypeptide(L)'
;QLKQGLTNRVNLITINYAQLPTWSISSVPPSYSSSNLKLYIGLVFNPEQSNRLIDYGPSPEDETAASQFRKLWGKKAEVRRFKDGSILECVVWDVKGIEERCLIVSRIVKYLLHLHYGINESKGIQYFTGQLNEIVIPSTNIPKSIYNKNGIANGFRDVMQAFDKLVKQFMALEDVPLRFSGIRAASSALRYASIFIPQPLALTAKKISHYVDPIEFIIQFEHSARWPDDLVAIQKMKIAFYIRLASQLELQFPGTCATVVTDNSDTIISEAYMDILADSRFSFRCRIYNEREMTLLDRGIKDKISSQLKKNTYTKALEREKRMFVEIPMHTLQIQTLCNKWPSLSLTIRLTKRWFSTHLLSDHVDEEWIECLSSQVYLEPSPWNRPNSGFVGFLRVLKLIASWDWNNEAMIVNLSEENRSTLKNNKNSTNENKVEDIKIKFKNLRSSDSDCKYGLMFIGTTSGSVWGIEKPSKVVANRIRDLARSALLYVDELIENGENREFK
;
A
#
# COMPACT_ATOMS: atom_id res chain seq x y z
N GLN A 1 34.55 3.90 7.94
CA GLN A 1 34.07 2.72 7.20
C GLN A 1 32.61 2.85 6.80
N LEU A 2 31.67 3.09 7.74
CA LEU A 2 30.24 3.17 7.39
C LEU A 2 29.94 4.23 6.31
N LYS A 3 30.47 5.45 6.44
CA LYS A 3 30.33 6.50 5.40
C LYS A 3 30.87 6.05 4.03
N GLN A 4 32.01 5.36 4.01
CA GLN A 4 32.63 4.86 2.78
C GLN A 4 31.83 3.72 2.15
N GLY A 5 31.31 2.78 2.95
CA GLY A 5 30.58 1.62 2.43
C GLY A 5 29.11 1.92 2.09
N LEU A 6 28.47 2.84 2.81
CA LEU A 6 27.08 3.23 2.53
C LEU A 6 26.97 4.24 1.38
N THR A 7 28.02 5.02 1.10
CA THR A 7 28.07 5.98 -0.03
C THR A 7 26.80 6.84 -0.10
N ASN A 8 26.14 6.89 -1.26
CA ASN A 8 24.90 7.62 -1.53
C ASN A 8 23.62 6.82 -1.19
N ARG A 9 23.71 5.64 -0.55
CA ARG A 9 22.54 4.92 0.00
C ARG A 9 21.91 5.67 1.17
N VAL A 10 22.69 6.53 1.84
CA VAL A 10 22.28 7.28 3.02
C VAL A 10 22.67 8.75 2.83
N ASN A 11 21.71 9.65 3.06
CA ASN A 11 21.90 11.10 2.98
C ASN A 11 22.58 11.66 4.23
N LEU A 12 22.31 11.08 5.41
CA LEU A 12 22.88 11.51 6.69
C LEU A 12 23.14 10.31 7.60
N ILE A 13 24.32 10.28 8.20
CA ILE A 13 24.68 9.38 9.31
C ILE A 13 24.93 10.26 10.53
N THR A 14 24.18 10.02 11.60
CA THR A 14 24.38 10.69 12.89
C THR A 14 24.66 9.66 13.97
N ILE A 15 25.39 10.06 15.00
CA ILE A 15 25.71 9.22 16.14
C ILE A 15 25.30 9.99 17.39
N ASN A 16 24.48 9.34 18.21
CA ASN A 16 24.08 9.83 19.52
C ASN A 16 24.53 8.84 20.60
N TYR A 17 24.88 9.33 21.78
CA TYR A 17 25.31 8.52 22.91
C TYR A 17 25.06 9.31 24.20
N ALA A 18 24.88 8.58 25.31
CA ALA A 18 24.66 9.21 26.60
C ALA A 18 25.89 10.05 26.99
N GLN A 19 25.66 11.32 27.34
CA GLN A 19 26.71 12.18 27.87
C GLN A 19 27.09 11.72 29.28
N LEU A 20 28.37 11.83 29.63
CA LEU A 20 28.82 11.54 30.99
C LEU A 20 28.12 12.49 31.97
N PRO A 21 27.68 11.98 33.13
CA PRO A 21 27.06 12.82 34.15
C PRO A 21 28.07 13.86 34.67
N THR A 22 27.57 14.97 35.21
CA THR A 22 28.41 15.89 35.96
C THR A 22 29.01 15.20 37.18
N TRP A 23 30.25 15.52 37.49
CA TRP A 23 30.98 14.91 38.62
C TRP A 23 31.60 15.98 39.53
N SER A 24 31.89 15.60 40.77
CA SER A 24 32.54 16.50 41.74
C SER A 24 34.01 16.71 41.38
N ILE A 25 34.54 17.91 41.62
CA ILE A 25 35.97 18.24 41.42
C ILE A 25 36.87 17.34 42.29
N SER A 26 36.37 16.86 43.43
CA SER A 26 37.08 15.96 44.34
C SER A 26 37.04 14.49 43.94
N SER A 27 36.25 14.13 42.92
CA SER A 27 36.05 12.75 42.47
C SER A 27 36.82 12.46 41.18
N VAL A 28 37.16 11.18 40.97
CA VAL A 28 37.79 10.73 39.72
C VAL A 28 36.83 11.02 38.54
N PRO A 29 37.32 11.59 37.43
CA PRO A 29 36.47 11.90 36.29
C PRO A 29 35.82 10.63 35.73
N PRO A 30 34.51 10.66 35.43
CA PRO A 30 33.82 9.54 34.81
C PRO A 30 34.40 9.32 33.41
N SER A 31 34.49 8.06 32.99
CA SER A 31 34.98 7.69 31.68
C SER A 31 34.03 6.69 31.01
N TYR A 32 34.07 6.65 29.67
CA TYR A 32 33.32 5.65 28.93
C TYR A 32 33.97 4.28 29.07
N SER A 33 33.14 3.28 29.31
CA SER A 33 33.46 1.87 29.40
C SER A 33 32.42 1.07 28.61
N SER A 34 32.71 -0.19 28.34
CA SER A 34 31.78 -1.08 27.63
C SER A 34 30.45 -1.29 28.36
N SER A 35 30.38 -1.05 29.67
CA SER A 35 29.16 -1.19 30.47
C SER A 35 28.28 0.06 30.51
N ASN A 36 28.82 1.25 30.17
CA ASN A 36 28.07 2.51 30.27
C ASN A 36 27.92 3.28 28.94
N LEU A 37 28.55 2.84 27.85
CA LEU A 37 28.45 3.50 26.55
C LEU A 37 27.51 2.75 25.60
N LYS A 38 26.32 3.30 25.37
CA LYS A 38 25.41 2.92 24.27
C LYS A 38 25.54 3.90 23.11
N LEU A 39 25.82 3.40 21.91
CA LEU A 39 25.90 4.19 20.68
C LEU A 39 24.63 3.99 19.84
N TYR A 40 23.92 5.07 19.55
CA TYR A 40 22.78 5.12 18.65
C TYR A 40 23.21 5.70 17.31
N ILE A 41 23.16 4.90 16.26
CA ILE A 41 23.50 5.35 14.90
C ILE A 41 22.21 5.60 14.13
N GLY A 42 21.91 6.88 13.87
CA GLY A 42 20.78 7.29 13.05
C GLY A 42 21.17 7.38 11.58
N LEU A 43 20.35 6.79 10.70
CA LEU A 43 20.57 6.77 9.25
C LEU A 43 19.37 7.37 8.52
N VAL A 44 19.58 8.41 7.72
CA VAL A 44 18.57 8.96 6.81
C VAL A 44 18.82 8.39 5.43
N PHE A 45 18.02 7.41 4.99
CA PHE A 45 18.24 6.76 3.71
C PHE A 45 17.98 7.67 2.51
N ASN A 46 18.68 7.41 1.42
CA ASN A 46 18.32 7.87 0.09
C ASN A 46 17.30 6.88 -0.51
N PRO A 47 16.04 7.28 -0.78
CA PRO A 47 15.02 6.36 -1.28
C PRO A 47 15.37 5.72 -2.64
N GLU A 48 16.10 6.44 -3.50
CA GLU A 48 16.44 5.96 -4.85
C GLU A 48 17.58 4.94 -4.84
N GLN A 49 18.50 5.06 -3.88
CA GLN A 49 19.77 4.31 -3.88
C GLN A 49 19.84 3.24 -2.78
N SER A 50 19.10 3.40 -1.68
CA SER A 50 19.19 2.53 -0.49
C SER A 50 19.00 1.05 -0.78
N ASN A 51 18.14 0.71 -1.74
CA ASN A 51 17.71 -0.65 -2.04
C ASN A 51 18.38 -1.26 -3.29
N ARG A 52 19.44 -0.64 -3.86
CA ARG A 52 20.14 -1.24 -5.01
C ARG A 52 20.84 -2.54 -4.63
N LEU A 53 20.85 -3.51 -5.55
CA LEU A 53 21.42 -4.85 -5.32
C LEU A 53 22.95 -4.89 -5.46
N ILE A 54 23.52 -3.89 -6.12
CA ILE A 54 24.94 -3.86 -6.49
C ILE A 54 25.52 -2.54 -6.02
N ASP A 55 26.65 -2.60 -5.30
CA ASP A 55 27.50 -1.45 -5.05
C ASP A 55 28.64 -1.45 -6.06
N TYR A 56 28.62 -0.49 -6.98
CA TYR A 56 29.66 -0.29 -7.97
C TYR A 56 30.90 0.34 -7.31
N GLY A 57 32.05 -0.23 -7.61
CA GLY A 57 33.36 0.26 -7.24
C GLY A 57 34.13 0.81 -8.45
N PRO A 58 35.44 1.04 -8.29
CA PRO A 58 36.30 1.57 -9.35
C PRO A 58 36.63 0.52 -10.43
N SER A 59 37.23 0.99 -11.53
CA SER A 59 37.85 0.11 -12.53
C SER A 59 38.99 -0.71 -11.88
N PRO A 60 39.13 -2.01 -12.19
CA PRO A 60 40.27 -2.81 -11.72
C PRO A 60 41.63 -2.29 -12.19
N GLU A 61 41.65 -1.50 -13.26
CA GLU A 61 42.87 -0.87 -13.80
C GLU A 61 43.39 0.26 -12.89
N ASP A 62 42.52 0.90 -12.11
CA ASP A 62 42.94 1.82 -11.05
C ASP A 62 43.31 1.00 -9.81
N GLU A 63 44.55 0.48 -9.81
CA GLU A 63 45.05 -0.38 -8.74
C GLU A 63 44.92 0.26 -7.35
N THR A 64 45.05 1.60 -7.27
CA THR A 64 44.99 2.32 -6.01
C THR A 64 43.57 2.33 -5.43
N ALA A 65 42.58 2.70 -6.24
CA ALA A 65 41.19 2.73 -5.83
C ALA A 65 40.64 1.31 -5.63
N ALA A 66 41.01 0.36 -6.51
CA ALA A 66 40.60 -1.03 -6.42
C ALA A 66 41.15 -1.69 -5.13
N SER A 67 42.41 -1.42 -4.77
CA SER A 67 43.00 -1.91 -3.52
C SER A 67 42.25 -1.36 -2.28
N GLN A 68 41.89 -0.07 -2.28
CA GLN A 68 41.06 0.51 -1.20
C GLN A 68 39.67 -0.13 -1.13
N PHE A 69 39.04 -0.40 -2.27
CA PHE A 69 37.74 -1.05 -2.35
C PHE A 69 37.80 -2.49 -1.78
N ARG A 70 38.79 -3.27 -2.19
CA ARG A 70 39.04 -4.63 -1.64
C ARG A 70 39.35 -4.59 -0.17
N LYS A 71 40.10 -3.60 0.32
CA LYS A 71 40.37 -3.42 1.76
C LYS A 71 39.10 -3.11 2.55
N LEU A 72 38.19 -2.31 1.99
CA LEU A 72 36.93 -1.97 2.63
C LEU A 72 35.98 -3.17 2.71
N TRP A 73 35.85 -3.92 1.62
CA TRP A 73 34.85 -4.99 1.48
C TRP A 73 35.39 -6.40 1.73
N GLY A 74 36.70 -6.60 1.80
CA GLY A 74 37.33 -7.90 2.03
C GLY A 74 36.85 -8.95 1.03
N LYS A 75 36.39 -10.10 1.54
CA LYS A 75 35.93 -11.24 0.73
C LYS A 75 34.65 -10.98 -0.07
N LYS A 76 33.95 -9.87 0.17
CA LYS A 76 32.74 -9.49 -0.58
C LYS A 76 33.02 -8.71 -1.86
N ALA A 77 34.23 -8.18 -2.04
CA ALA A 77 34.62 -7.52 -3.29
C ALA A 77 34.83 -8.57 -4.39
N GLU A 78 34.18 -8.36 -5.53
CA GLU A 78 34.36 -9.17 -6.73
C GLU A 78 34.44 -8.29 -7.98
N VAL A 79 35.23 -8.72 -8.98
CA VAL A 79 35.28 -8.04 -10.29
C VAL A 79 34.21 -8.63 -11.18
N ARG A 80 33.38 -7.76 -11.78
CA ARG A 80 32.27 -8.18 -12.64
C ARG A 80 32.24 -7.38 -13.93
N ARG A 81 31.95 -8.07 -15.04
CA ARG A 81 31.62 -7.46 -16.32
C ARG A 81 30.11 -7.19 -16.39
N PHE A 82 29.73 -5.96 -16.72
CA PHE A 82 28.34 -5.51 -16.83
C PHE A 82 27.86 -5.52 -18.29
N LYS A 83 26.54 -5.35 -18.47
CA LYS A 83 25.89 -5.40 -19.80
C LYS A 83 26.34 -4.30 -20.74
N ASP A 84 26.80 -3.17 -20.19
CA ASP A 84 27.40 -2.06 -20.92
C ASP A 84 28.85 -2.32 -21.34
N GLY A 85 29.39 -3.50 -21.03
CA GLY A 85 30.77 -3.90 -21.34
C GLY A 85 31.79 -3.44 -20.28
N SER A 86 31.39 -2.61 -19.32
CA SER A 86 32.28 -2.13 -18.26
C SER A 86 32.71 -3.28 -17.34
N ILE A 87 33.94 -3.22 -16.85
CA ILE A 87 34.48 -4.16 -15.86
C ILE A 87 34.83 -3.32 -14.63
N LEU A 88 34.14 -3.57 -13.52
CA LEU A 88 34.31 -2.83 -12.27
C LEU A 88 34.47 -3.80 -11.10
N GLU A 89 35.19 -3.36 -10.07
CA GLU A 89 35.05 -3.93 -8.74
C GLU A 89 33.61 -3.68 -8.24
N CYS A 90 32.99 -4.65 -7.57
CA CYS A 90 31.64 -4.49 -7.07
C CYS A 90 31.34 -5.38 -5.85
N VAL A 91 30.21 -5.10 -5.20
CA VAL A 91 29.63 -5.98 -4.19
C VAL A 91 28.18 -6.28 -4.56
N VAL A 92 27.82 -7.56 -4.54
CA VAL A 92 26.47 -8.03 -4.85
C VAL A 92 25.75 -8.47 -3.57
N TRP A 93 24.50 -8.02 -3.43
CA TRP A 93 23.62 -8.32 -2.31
C TRP A 93 22.50 -9.26 -2.75
N ASP A 94 22.60 -10.53 -2.34
CA ASP A 94 21.57 -11.54 -2.60
C ASP A 94 20.38 -11.35 -1.65
N VAL A 95 19.22 -11.03 -2.20
CA VAL A 95 17.99 -10.80 -1.42
C VAL A 95 16.81 -11.55 -2.04
N LYS A 96 15.92 -12.05 -1.18
CA LYS A 96 14.69 -12.73 -1.60
C LYS A 96 13.49 -11.81 -1.37
N GLY A 97 13.01 -11.19 -2.45
CA GLY A 97 11.81 -10.34 -2.41
C GLY A 97 12.05 -8.91 -1.93
N ILE A 98 10.96 -8.14 -1.86
CA ILE A 98 11.00 -6.70 -1.58
C ILE A 98 11.35 -6.45 -0.10
N GLU A 99 10.82 -7.28 0.79
CA GLU A 99 10.97 -7.18 2.23
C GLU A 99 12.43 -7.35 2.68
N GLU A 100 13.17 -8.31 2.08
CA GLU A 100 14.61 -8.45 2.34
C GLU A 100 15.43 -7.36 1.65
N ARG A 101 14.99 -6.90 0.48
CA ARG A 101 15.67 -5.86 -0.29
C ARG A 101 15.74 -4.54 0.47
N CYS A 102 14.72 -4.22 1.26
CA CYS A 102 14.73 -3.05 2.16
C CYS A 102 15.75 -3.17 3.31
N LEU A 103 16.34 -4.35 3.56
CA LEU A 103 17.31 -4.60 4.63
C LEU A 103 18.77 -4.49 4.17
N ILE A 104 19.04 -4.15 2.91
CA ILE A 104 20.41 -4.11 2.37
C ILE A 104 21.31 -3.17 3.17
N VAL A 105 20.81 -1.98 3.54
CA VAL A 105 21.55 -1.03 4.39
C VAL A 105 21.90 -1.66 5.74
N SER A 106 20.97 -2.39 6.36
CA SER A 106 21.23 -3.12 7.60
C SER A 106 22.33 -4.16 7.43
N ARG A 107 22.29 -4.94 6.34
CA ARG A 107 23.30 -5.95 6.02
C ARG A 107 24.68 -5.33 5.79
N ILE A 108 24.76 -4.18 5.11
CA ILE A 108 26.01 -3.43 4.92
C ILE A 108 26.59 -3.00 6.27
N VAL A 109 25.77 -2.38 7.13
CA VAL A 109 26.21 -1.91 8.45
C VAL A 109 26.75 -3.07 9.27
N LYS A 110 26.00 -4.16 9.38
CA LYS A 110 26.40 -5.37 10.11
C LYS A 110 27.68 -5.98 9.57
N TYR A 111 27.80 -6.09 8.25
CA TYR A 111 28.99 -6.63 7.60
C TYR A 111 30.25 -5.79 7.88
N LEU A 112 30.15 -4.47 7.71
CA LEU A 112 31.30 -3.58 7.91
C LEU A 112 31.74 -3.50 9.37
N LEU A 113 30.78 -3.50 10.32
CA LEU A 113 31.08 -3.53 11.75
C LEU A 113 31.76 -4.84 12.17
N HIS A 114 31.29 -5.96 11.63
CA HIS A 114 31.94 -7.25 11.84
C HIS A 114 33.37 -7.27 11.28
N LEU A 115 33.54 -6.88 10.02
CA LEU A 115 34.82 -6.97 9.31
C LEU A 115 35.91 -6.09 9.93
N HIS A 116 35.59 -4.84 10.26
CA HIS A 116 36.59 -3.84 10.69
C HIS A 116 36.73 -3.72 12.21
N TYR A 117 35.73 -4.15 12.97
CA TYR A 117 35.70 -3.97 14.43
C TYR A 117 35.40 -5.26 15.21
N GLY A 118 35.14 -6.40 14.54
CA GLY A 118 34.85 -7.67 15.20
C GLY A 118 33.53 -7.69 15.98
N ILE A 119 32.65 -6.72 15.73
CA ILE A 119 31.35 -6.58 16.42
C ILE A 119 30.32 -7.46 15.70
N ASN A 120 29.87 -8.52 16.37
CA ASN A 120 28.88 -9.46 15.84
C ASN A 120 27.46 -9.06 16.26
N GLU A 121 26.44 -9.54 15.54
CA GLU A 121 25.03 -9.35 15.95
C GLU A 121 24.77 -9.87 17.37
N SER A 122 25.34 -11.02 17.73
CA SER A 122 25.25 -11.62 19.06
C SER A 122 25.96 -10.83 20.16
N LYS A 123 26.74 -9.80 19.81
CA LYS A 123 27.57 -9.00 20.72
C LYS A 123 27.11 -7.55 20.88
N GLY A 124 25.83 -7.24 20.57
CA GLY A 124 25.24 -5.95 20.96
C GLY A 124 24.90 -4.97 19.83
N ILE A 125 24.76 -5.42 18.58
CA ILE A 125 24.19 -4.58 17.51
C ILE A 125 22.68 -4.83 17.42
N GLN A 126 21.90 -3.79 17.61
CA GLN A 126 20.46 -3.79 17.39
C GLN A 126 20.11 -2.85 16.24
N TYR A 127 19.33 -3.35 15.28
CA TYR A 127 18.96 -2.59 14.09
C TYR A 127 17.45 -2.66 13.91
N PHE A 128 16.77 -1.53 14.09
CA PHE A 128 15.32 -1.43 13.97
C PHE A 128 14.93 -1.05 12.53
N THR A 129 14.37 -2.02 11.79
CA THR A 129 13.74 -1.78 10.49
C THR A 129 12.93 -2.95 9.95
N GLY A 130 13.31 -4.19 10.30
CA GLY A 130 12.85 -5.41 9.60
C GLY A 130 12.07 -6.37 10.48
N GLN A 131 11.93 -6.03 11.76
CA GLN A 131 11.26 -6.83 12.78
C GLN A 131 9.84 -7.22 12.37
N LEU A 132 9.14 -6.30 11.69
CA LEU A 132 7.77 -6.50 11.23
C LEU A 132 7.67 -7.02 9.79
N ASN A 133 8.79 -7.27 9.10
CA ASN A 133 8.70 -7.72 7.71
C ASN A 133 8.11 -9.14 7.60
N GLU A 134 8.28 -9.96 8.64
CA GLU A 134 7.72 -11.32 8.66
C GLU A 134 6.19 -11.34 8.77
N ILE A 135 5.56 -10.34 9.42
CA ILE A 135 4.10 -10.33 9.65
C ILE A 135 3.28 -10.02 8.40
N VAL A 136 3.92 -9.50 7.35
CA VAL A 136 3.32 -9.27 6.02
C VAL A 136 3.64 -10.41 5.04
N ILE A 137 4.19 -11.51 5.55
CA ILE A 137 4.42 -12.75 4.82
C ILE A 137 3.52 -13.83 5.44
N PRO A 138 2.73 -14.56 4.64
CA PRO A 138 1.93 -15.68 5.13
C PRO A 138 2.77 -16.75 5.87
N SER A 139 2.11 -17.45 6.80
CA SER A 139 2.73 -18.50 7.61
C SER A 139 3.35 -19.62 6.76
N THR A 140 4.42 -20.23 7.25
CA THR A 140 5.04 -21.43 6.64
C THR A 140 4.09 -22.63 6.58
N ASN A 141 3.03 -22.63 7.38
CA ASN A 141 2.07 -23.73 7.44
C ASN A 141 1.10 -23.72 6.25
N ILE A 142 1.06 -22.64 5.47
CA ILE A 142 0.22 -22.57 4.27
C ILE A 142 0.82 -23.50 3.20
N PRO A 143 0.00 -24.36 2.56
CA PRO A 143 0.47 -25.23 1.49
C PRO A 143 1.18 -24.45 0.39
N LYS A 144 2.32 -25.00 -0.08
CA LYS A 144 3.11 -24.40 -1.18
C LYS A 144 2.33 -24.23 -2.49
N SER A 145 1.23 -24.97 -2.65
CA SER A 145 0.31 -24.83 -3.78
C SER A 145 -0.51 -23.54 -3.75
N ILE A 146 -0.72 -22.95 -2.57
CA ILE A 146 -1.43 -21.68 -2.37
C ILE A 146 -0.43 -20.53 -2.25
N TYR A 147 0.65 -20.74 -1.50
CA TYR A 147 1.66 -19.70 -1.29
C TYR A 147 3.05 -20.29 -1.23
N ASN A 148 3.92 -19.82 -2.12
CA ASN A 148 5.33 -20.20 -2.16
C ASN A 148 6.21 -19.01 -1.77
N LYS A 149 6.95 -19.14 -0.67
CA LYS A 149 7.88 -18.09 -0.20
C LYS A 149 8.93 -17.69 -1.25
N ASN A 150 9.31 -18.60 -2.15
CA ASN A 150 10.25 -18.28 -3.22
C ASN A 150 9.62 -17.38 -4.31
N GLY A 151 8.30 -17.37 -4.45
CA GLY A 151 7.55 -16.51 -5.38
C GLY A 151 7.54 -15.03 -4.98
N ILE A 152 8.01 -14.67 -3.79
CA ILE A 152 8.07 -13.28 -3.32
C ILE A 152 9.14 -12.46 -4.08
N ALA A 153 10.08 -13.13 -4.75
CA ALA A 153 11.22 -12.48 -5.42
C ALA A 153 10.82 -11.35 -6.38
N ASN A 154 9.71 -11.52 -7.11
CA ASN A 154 9.20 -10.55 -8.07
C ASN A 154 8.23 -9.53 -7.45
N GLY A 155 7.86 -9.70 -6.18
CA GLY A 155 6.87 -8.87 -5.51
C GLY A 155 5.54 -8.80 -6.27
N PHE A 156 5.00 -7.59 -6.40
CA PHE A 156 3.74 -7.35 -7.14
C PHE A 156 3.89 -7.43 -8.67
N ARG A 157 5.09 -7.61 -9.22
CA ARG A 157 5.29 -7.59 -10.67
C ARG A 157 4.50 -8.69 -11.39
N ASP A 158 4.44 -9.88 -10.80
CA ASP A 158 3.80 -11.04 -11.43
C ASP A 158 2.28 -10.82 -11.56
N VAL A 159 1.64 -10.28 -10.52
CA VAL A 159 0.21 -9.95 -10.57
C VAL A 159 -0.11 -8.80 -11.54
N MET A 160 0.76 -7.78 -11.59
CA MET A 160 0.60 -6.67 -12.54
C MET A 160 0.71 -7.16 -13.99
N GLN A 161 1.70 -8.00 -14.30
CA GLN A 161 1.85 -8.60 -15.63
C GLN A 161 0.70 -9.54 -15.99
N ALA A 162 0.21 -10.31 -15.02
CA ALA A 162 -0.96 -11.15 -15.21
C ALA A 162 -2.21 -10.31 -15.55
N PHE A 163 -2.39 -9.19 -14.88
CA PHE A 163 -3.48 -8.25 -15.18
C PHE A 163 -3.30 -7.61 -16.56
N ASP A 164 -2.10 -7.12 -16.91
CA ASP A 164 -1.83 -6.55 -18.24
C ASP A 164 -2.11 -7.54 -19.37
N LYS A 165 -1.78 -8.82 -19.15
CA LYS A 165 -2.09 -9.90 -20.10
C LYS A 165 -3.60 -10.12 -20.21
N LEU A 166 -4.33 -10.14 -19.09
CA LEU A 166 -5.78 -10.26 -19.08
C LEU A 166 -6.46 -9.08 -19.80
N VAL A 167 -5.99 -7.84 -19.58
CA VAL A 167 -6.48 -6.66 -20.30
C VAL A 167 -6.31 -6.84 -21.81
N LYS A 168 -5.15 -7.31 -22.28
CA LYS A 168 -4.92 -7.59 -23.70
C LYS A 168 -5.86 -8.68 -24.25
N GLN A 169 -6.12 -9.73 -23.47
CA GLN A 169 -7.07 -10.78 -23.85
C GLN A 169 -8.48 -10.21 -24.01
N PHE A 170 -8.96 -9.40 -23.05
CA PHE A 170 -10.25 -8.73 -23.16
C PHE A 170 -10.33 -7.82 -24.40
N MET A 171 -9.30 -7.02 -24.66
CA MET A 171 -9.29 -6.14 -25.84
C MET A 171 -9.24 -6.90 -27.16
N ALA A 172 -8.75 -8.15 -27.16
CA ALA A 172 -8.70 -9.03 -28.33
C ALA A 172 -9.93 -9.93 -28.48
N LEU A 173 -10.88 -9.92 -27.54
CA LEU A 173 -12.08 -10.76 -27.61
C LEU A 173 -12.94 -10.41 -28.83
N GLU A 174 -13.17 -11.42 -29.66
CA GLU A 174 -14.12 -11.35 -30.77
C GLU A 174 -15.52 -11.81 -30.32
N ASP A 175 -16.53 -11.53 -31.15
CA ASP A 175 -17.94 -11.93 -30.93
C ASP A 175 -18.56 -11.52 -29.58
N VAL A 176 -18.13 -10.37 -29.06
CA VAL A 176 -18.74 -9.68 -27.92
C VAL A 176 -19.79 -8.66 -28.38
N PRO A 177 -20.91 -8.46 -27.66
CA PRO A 177 -22.02 -7.62 -28.15
C PRO A 177 -21.69 -6.13 -28.24
N LEU A 178 -20.73 -5.66 -27.44
CA LEU A 178 -20.21 -4.29 -27.43
C LEU A 178 -18.70 -4.35 -27.22
N ARG A 179 -17.97 -3.43 -27.86
CA ARG A 179 -16.54 -3.25 -27.63
C ARG A 179 -16.27 -2.59 -26.29
N PHE A 180 -15.07 -2.81 -25.75
CA PHE A 180 -14.62 -2.21 -24.51
C PHE A 180 -14.11 -0.79 -24.75
N SER A 181 -14.63 0.16 -23.98
CA SER A 181 -14.10 1.53 -23.92
C SER A 181 -12.96 1.66 -22.91
N GLY A 182 -12.98 0.88 -21.83
CA GLY A 182 -11.93 0.95 -20.81
C GLY A 182 -11.96 -0.22 -19.83
N ILE A 183 -10.79 -0.56 -19.31
CA ILE A 183 -10.60 -1.57 -18.26
C ILE A 183 -9.74 -0.93 -17.16
N ARG A 184 -10.26 -0.93 -15.93
CA ARG A 184 -9.66 -0.22 -14.79
C ARG A 184 -9.42 -1.18 -13.63
N ALA A 185 -8.24 -1.10 -13.03
CA ALA A 185 -7.92 -1.82 -11.80
C ALA A 185 -8.72 -1.28 -10.61
N ALA A 186 -9.14 -2.15 -9.69
CA ALA A 186 -9.91 -1.77 -8.50
C ALA A 186 -9.48 -2.46 -7.20
N SER A 187 -8.59 -3.44 -7.27
CA SER A 187 -8.11 -4.21 -6.11
C SER A 187 -6.88 -3.59 -5.45
N SER A 188 -6.75 -3.78 -4.13
CA SER A 188 -5.53 -3.46 -3.37
C SER A 188 -4.28 -4.19 -3.89
N ALA A 189 -4.46 -5.38 -4.48
CA ALA A 189 -3.42 -6.13 -5.17
C ALA A 189 -2.80 -5.38 -6.37
N LEU A 190 -3.60 -4.55 -7.06
CA LEU A 190 -3.20 -3.81 -8.26
C LEU A 190 -2.72 -2.38 -7.95
N ARG A 191 -2.60 -2.03 -6.66
CA ARG A 191 -2.04 -0.75 -6.18
C ARG A 191 -0.97 -0.93 -5.10
N TYR A 192 -0.33 -2.11 -5.05
CA TYR A 192 0.73 -2.44 -4.10
C TYR A 192 0.31 -2.39 -2.62
N ALA A 193 -0.99 -2.54 -2.33
CA ALA A 193 -1.57 -2.28 -1.01
C ALA A 193 -2.21 -3.52 -0.35
N SER A 194 -2.22 -4.68 -1.00
CA SER A 194 -2.69 -5.92 -0.37
C SER A 194 -1.69 -6.37 0.71
N ILE A 195 -2.20 -6.78 1.88
CA ILE A 195 -1.36 -7.19 3.03
C ILE A 195 -0.34 -8.25 2.59
N PHE A 196 -0.84 -9.31 1.94
CA PHE A 196 -0.04 -10.37 1.36
C PHE A 196 0.05 -10.15 -0.15
N ILE A 197 1.24 -10.37 -0.70
CA ILE A 197 1.48 -10.27 -2.14
C ILE A 197 0.78 -11.45 -2.82
N PRO A 198 -0.15 -11.23 -3.77
CA PRO A 198 -0.83 -12.30 -4.48
C PRO A 198 0.17 -13.11 -5.31
N GLN A 199 -0.05 -14.42 -5.35
CA GLN A 199 0.80 -15.36 -6.11
C GLN A 199 -0.05 -16.26 -7.01
N PRO A 200 0.53 -16.80 -8.09
CA PRO A 200 -0.16 -17.75 -8.95
C PRO A 200 -0.49 -19.04 -8.19
N LEU A 201 -1.74 -19.50 -8.29
CA LEU A 201 -2.23 -20.70 -7.62
C LEU A 201 -1.76 -21.98 -8.33
N ALA A 202 -0.93 -22.77 -7.65
CA ALA A 202 -0.49 -24.09 -8.10
C ALA A 202 -1.45 -25.21 -7.66
N LEU A 203 -2.75 -24.96 -7.80
CA LEU A 203 -3.81 -25.94 -7.52
C LEU A 203 -4.28 -26.59 -8.84
N THR A 204 -4.64 -27.87 -8.82
CA THR A 204 -5.06 -28.62 -10.03
C THR A 204 -6.54 -28.46 -10.37
N ALA A 205 -7.37 -28.04 -9.41
CA ALA A 205 -8.79 -27.85 -9.64
C ALA A 205 -9.06 -26.64 -10.57
N LYS A 206 -10.04 -26.80 -11.46
CA LYS A 206 -10.46 -25.75 -12.41
C LYS A 206 -11.40 -24.71 -11.77
N LYS A 207 -12.09 -25.06 -10.69
CA LYS A 207 -13.06 -24.21 -9.98
C LYS A 207 -12.63 -23.95 -8.54
N ILE A 208 -11.80 -22.93 -8.35
CA ILE A 208 -11.25 -22.54 -7.04
C ILE A 208 -11.52 -21.06 -6.76
N SER A 209 -12.08 -20.32 -7.72
CA SER A 209 -12.36 -18.88 -7.60
C SER A 209 -13.18 -18.54 -6.34
N HIS A 210 -14.03 -19.45 -5.86
CA HIS A 210 -14.84 -19.26 -4.66
C HIS A 210 -14.05 -19.36 -3.33
N TYR A 211 -12.87 -19.97 -3.34
CA TYR A 211 -12.07 -20.21 -2.13
C TYR A 211 -10.83 -19.32 -2.04
N VAL A 212 -10.60 -18.46 -3.03
CA VAL A 212 -9.46 -17.55 -3.08
C VAL A 212 -9.98 -16.13 -3.24
N ASP A 213 -9.37 -15.21 -2.49
CA ASP A 213 -9.68 -13.78 -2.60
C ASP A 213 -9.32 -13.26 -4.01
N PRO A 214 -10.32 -12.83 -4.82
CA PRO A 214 -10.09 -12.48 -6.21
C PRO A 214 -9.63 -11.03 -6.39
N ILE A 215 -8.84 -10.81 -7.43
CA ILE A 215 -8.33 -9.49 -7.80
C ILE A 215 -9.37 -8.76 -8.64
N GLU A 216 -10.06 -7.80 -8.01
CA GLU A 216 -11.12 -7.03 -8.65
C GLU A 216 -10.64 -6.01 -9.69
N PHE A 217 -11.37 -5.94 -10.80
CA PHE A 217 -11.23 -4.97 -11.87
C PHE A 217 -12.58 -4.64 -12.51
N ILE A 218 -12.65 -3.50 -13.17
CA ILE A 218 -13.88 -2.94 -13.75
C ILE A 218 -13.71 -2.79 -15.25
N ILE A 219 -14.73 -3.21 -15.99
CA ILE A 219 -14.85 -3.00 -17.44
C ILE A 219 -15.94 -1.99 -17.76
N GLN A 220 -15.73 -1.22 -18.83
CA GLN A 220 -16.69 -0.30 -19.38
C GLN A 220 -16.81 -0.54 -20.88
N PHE A 221 -18.03 -0.66 -21.38
CA PHE A 221 -18.31 -0.79 -22.80
C PHE A 221 -18.40 0.59 -23.47
N GLU A 222 -18.30 0.62 -24.80
CA GLU A 222 -18.66 1.80 -25.59
C GLU A 222 -20.11 2.24 -25.33
N HIS A 223 -20.35 3.53 -25.55
CA HIS A 223 -21.67 4.10 -25.35
C HIS A 223 -22.70 3.43 -26.26
N SER A 224 -23.86 3.04 -25.70
CA SER A 224 -24.95 2.41 -26.45
C SER A 224 -26.30 2.92 -25.96
N ALA A 225 -27.14 3.33 -26.90
CA ALA A 225 -28.52 3.71 -26.61
C ALA A 225 -29.44 2.50 -26.35
N ARG A 226 -28.93 1.27 -26.52
CA ARG A 226 -29.71 0.02 -26.37
C ARG A 226 -29.80 -0.49 -24.93
N TRP A 227 -29.12 0.15 -23.98
CA TRP A 227 -29.28 -0.17 -22.56
C TRP A 227 -30.71 0.19 -22.11
N PRO A 228 -31.39 -0.69 -21.35
CA PRO A 228 -32.71 -0.42 -20.80
C PRO A 228 -32.75 0.86 -19.94
N ASP A 229 -33.93 1.49 -19.86
CA ASP A 229 -34.19 2.59 -18.93
C ASP A 229 -34.83 2.10 -17.61
N ASP A 230 -34.43 0.91 -17.16
CA ASP A 230 -34.87 0.28 -15.91
C ASP A 230 -33.67 -0.38 -15.22
N LEU A 231 -33.51 -0.13 -13.92
CA LEU A 231 -32.35 -0.58 -13.15
C LEU A 231 -32.25 -2.11 -13.07
N VAL A 232 -33.36 -2.81 -12.86
CA VAL A 232 -33.38 -4.27 -12.77
C VAL A 232 -33.08 -4.90 -14.12
N ALA A 233 -33.63 -4.34 -15.20
CA ALA A 233 -33.33 -4.76 -16.56
C ALA A 233 -31.84 -4.54 -16.92
N ILE A 234 -31.22 -3.44 -16.46
CA ILE A 234 -29.77 -3.24 -16.61
C ILE A 234 -28.99 -4.34 -15.90
N GLN A 235 -29.34 -4.71 -14.66
CA GLN A 235 -28.66 -5.80 -13.96
C GLN A 235 -28.77 -7.14 -14.72
N LYS A 236 -29.96 -7.48 -15.22
CA LYS A 236 -30.16 -8.68 -16.05
C LYS A 236 -29.33 -8.65 -17.33
N MET A 237 -29.24 -7.47 -17.96
CA MET A 237 -28.41 -7.29 -19.14
C MET A 237 -26.92 -7.47 -18.82
N LYS A 238 -26.42 -6.95 -17.70
CA LYS A 238 -25.04 -7.20 -17.24
C LYS A 238 -24.77 -8.70 -17.06
N ILE A 239 -25.72 -9.45 -16.48
CA ILE A 239 -25.61 -10.92 -16.35
C ILE A 239 -25.50 -11.60 -17.71
N ALA A 240 -26.31 -11.19 -18.69
CA ALA A 240 -26.21 -11.71 -20.05
C ALA A 240 -24.84 -11.40 -20.70
N PHE A 241 -24.31 -10.19 -20.49
CA PHE A 241 -22.95 -9.85 -20.90
C PHE A 241 -21.91 -10.74 -20.22
N TYR A 242 -22.00 -10.98 -18.91
CA TYR A 242 -21.08 -11.87 -18.21
C TYR A 242 -21.10 -13.29 -18.78
N ILE A 243 -22.28 -13.86 -19.06
CA ILE A 243 -22.40 -15.19 -19.66
C ILE A 243 -21.72 -15.24 -21.02
N ARG A 244 -21.96 -14.23 -21.86
CA ARG A 244 -21.33 -14.15 -23.19
C ARG A 244 -19.82 -13.99 -23.08
N LEU A 245 -19.33 -13.09 -22.22
CA LEU A 245 -17.90 -12.87 -21.98
C LEU A 245 -17.21 -14.13 -21.46
N ALA A 246 -17.81 -14.81 -20.48
CA ALA A 246 -17.29 -16.07 -19.95
C ALA A 246 -17.14 -17.12 -21.07
N SER A 247 -18.17 -17.29 -21.90
CA SER A 247 -18.12 -18.24 -23.01
C SER A 247 -17.02 -17.89 -24.02
N GLN A 248 -16.84 -16.62 -24.38
CA GLN A 248 -15.82 -16.21 -25.35
C GLN A 248 -14.41 -16.29 -24.78
N LEU A 249 -14.21 -15.96 -23.51
CA LEU A 249 -12.92 -16.10 -22.84
C LEU A 249 -12.45 -17.56 -22.81
N GLU A 250 -13.34 -18.49 -22.47
CA GLU A 250 -13.00 -19.92 -22.42
C GLU A 250 -12.75 -20.51 -23.81
N LEU A 251 -13.48 -20.04 -24.83
CA LEU A 251 -13.32 -20.49 -26.22
C LEU A 251 -12.01 -19.97 -26.86
N GLN A 252 -11.70 -18.69 -26.69
CA GLN A 252 -10.58 -18.04 -27.39
C GLN A 252 -9.25 -18.14 -26.62
N PHE A 253 -9.28 -18.30 -25.29
CA PHE A 253 -8.09 -18.35 -24.45
C PHE A 253 -8.04 -19.64 -23.60
N PRO A 254 -7.59 -20.77 -24.20
CA PRO A 254 -7.47 -22.05 -23.50
C PRO A 254 -6.65 -21.92 -22.21
N GLY A 255 -7.15 -22.51 -21.12
CA GLY A 255 -6.53 -22.43 -19.79
C GLY A 255 -7.11 -21.35 -18.89
N THR A 256 -7.92 -20.45 -19.43
CA THR A 256 -8.77 -19.55 -18.65
C THR A 256 -10.10 -20.24 -18.32
N CYS A 257 -10.60 -20.05 -17.10
CA CYS A 257 -11.94 -20.50 -16.71
C CYS A 257 -12.71 -19.31 -16.13
N ALA A 258 -13.94 -19.10 -16.56
CA ALA A 258 -14.78 -18.00 -16.12
C ALA A 258 -16.05 -18.54 -15.47
N THR A 259 -16.47 -17.94 -14.36
CA THR A 259 -17.69 -18.33 -13.64
C THR A 259 -18.48 -17.08 -13.30
N VAL A 260 -19.73 -17.05 -13.77
CA VAL A 260 -20.66 -15.96 -13.47
C VAL A 260 -21.34 -16.26 -12.15
N VAL A 261 -21.29 -15.31 -11.22
CA VAL A 261 -21.96 -15.40 -9.92
C VAL A 261 -23.07 -14.36 -9.90
N THR A 262 -24.25 -14.78 -9.46
CA THR A 262 -25.43 -13.91 -9.33
C THR A 262 -26.25 -14.38 -8.14
N ASP A 263 -26.87 -13.43 -7.44
CA ASP A 263 -27.86 -13.68 -6.40
C ASP A 263 -29.25 -14.03 -6.96
N ASN A 264 -29.41 -13.99 -8.30
CA ASN A 264 -30.65 -14.19 -9.06
C ASN A 264 -31.86 -13.42 -8.48
N SER A 265 -31.60 -12.25 -7.89
CA SER A 265 -32.61 -11.42 -7.25
C SER A 265 -32.97 -10.22 -8.14
N ASP A 266 -34.26 -9.87 -8.20
CA ASP A 266 -34.75 -8.67 -8.90
C ASP A 266 -34.48 -7.43 -8.04
N THR A 267 -33.22 -7.02 -7.98
CA THR A 267 -32.72 -5.90 -7.19
C THR A 267 -32.20 -4.77 -8.08
N ILE A 268 -32.35 -3.52 -7.61
CA ILE A 268 -31.85 -2.34 -8.33
C ILE A 268 -30.32 -2.22 -8.32
N ILE A 269 -29.66 -2.92 -7.39
CA ILE A 269 -28.21 -3.10 -7.30
C ILE A 269 -27.98 -4.61 -7.25
N SER A 270 -27.26 -5.16 -8.23
CA SER A 270 -26.91 -6.57 -8.21
C SER A 270 -25.51 -6.76 -7.61
N GLU A 271 -25.36 -7.84 -6.84
CA GLU A 271 -24.03 -8.35 -6.47
C GLU A 271 -23.40 -9.18 -7.59
N ALA A 272 -24.00 -9.25 -8.78
CA ALA A 272 -23.49 -10.07 -9.85
C ALA A 272 -22.08 -9.64 -10.31
N TYR A 273 -21.24 -10.64 -10.58
CA TYR A 273 -19.88 -10.46 -11.09
C TYR A 273 -19.45 -11.71 -11.87
N MET A 274 -18.32 -11.59 -12.56
CA MET A 274 -17.68 -12.72 -13.24
C MET A 274 -16.30 -12.96 -12.64
N ASP A 275 -16.11 -14.11 -12.00
CA ASP A 275 -14.81 -14.55 -11.52
C ASP A 275 -14.06 -15.28 -12.65
N ILE A 276 -12.77 -15.00 -12.81
CA ILE A 276 -11.92 -15.50 -13.89
C ILE A 276 -10.65 -16.09 -13.27
N LEU A 277 -10.46 -17.39 -13.43
CA LEU A 277 -9.17 -18.02 -13.21
C LEU A 277 -8.37 -17.95 -14.50
N ALA A 278 -7.44 -16.99 -14.57
CA ALA A 278 -6.61 -16.79 -15.75
C ALA A 278 -5.59 -17.93 -15.93
N ASP A 279 -5.06 -18.05 -17.14
CA ASP A 279 -4.00 -19.02 -17.46
C ASP A 279 -2.70 -18.79 -16.65
N SER A 280 -2.47 -17.55 -16.22
CA SER A 280 -1.44 -17.13 -15.25
C SER A 280 -1.68 -17.63 -13.83
N ARG A 281 -2.78 -18.33 -13.58
CA ARG A 281 -3.21 -18.89 -12.28
C ARG A 281 -3.56 -17.85 -11.23
N PHE A 282 -3.83 -16.61 -11.63
CA PHE A 282 -4.44 -15.59 -10.78
C PHE A 282 -5.97 -15.63 -10.91
N SER A 283 -6.64 -15.39 -9.79
CA SER A 283 -8.10 -15.24 -9.72
C SER A 283 -8.45 -13.75 -9.83
N PHE A 284 -9.28 -13.38 -10.79
CA PHE A 284 -9.74 -12.01 -10.99
C PHE A 284 -11.26 -11.93 -10.89
N ARG A 285 -11.79 -10.79 -10.43
CA ARG A 285 -13.23 -10.51 -10.41
C ARG A 285 -13.55 -9.33 -11.31
N CYS A 286 -14.39 -9.55 -12.30
CA CYS A 286 -14.80 -8.56 -13.28
C CYS A 286 -16.17 -7.96 -12.93
N ARG A 287 -16.24 -6.62 -12.87
CA ARG A 287 -17.50 -5.87 -12.74
C ARG A 287 -17.75 -4.95 -13.93
N ILE A 288 -19.00 -4.83 -14.37
CA ILE A 288 -19.40 -3.96 -15.49
C ILE A 288 -19.86 -2.62 -14.92
N TYR A 289 -19.21 -1.55 -15.35
CA TYR A 289 -19.66 -0.18 -15.11
C TYR A 289 -20.58 0.29 -16.24
N ASN A 290 -21.76 0.81 -15.89
CA ASN A 290 -22.65 1.50 -16.80
C ASN A 290 -23.11 2.84 -16.20
N GLU A 291 -22.70 3.95 -16.82
CA GLU A 291 -23.02 5.32 -16.39
C GLU A 291 -24.53 5.60 -16.29
N ARG A 292 -25.35 4.86 -17.04
CA ARG A 292 -26.80 5.05 -17.04
C ARG A 292 -27.44 4.73 -15.69
N GLU A 293 -26.87 3.79 -14.93
CA GLU A 293 -27.37 3.43 -13.59
C GLU A 293 -27.34 4.63 -12.65
N MET A 294 -26.23 5.36 -12.61
CA MET A 294 -26.10 6.56 -11.77
C MET A 294 -27.11 7.64 -12.16
N THR A 295 -27.36 7.81 -13.46
CA THR A 295 -28.32 8.78 -13.97
C THR A 295 -29.76 8.41 -13.56
N LEU A 296 -30.11 7.12 -13.64
CA LEU A 296 -31.41 6.61 -13.23
C LEU A 296 -31.63 6.71 -11.72
N LEU A 297 -30.60 6.41 -10.93
CA LEU A 297 -30.63 6.55 -9.48
C LEU A 297 -30.83 8.02 -9.08
N ASP A 298 -30.10 8.95 -9.69
CA ASP A 298 -30.25 10.39 -9.43
C ASP A 298 -31.64 10.91 -9.85
N ARG A 299 -32.17 10.43 -10.99
CA ARG A 299 -33.55 10.72 -11.41
C ARG A 299 -34.57 10.24 -10.37
N GLY A 300 -34.40 9.03 -9.84
CA GLY A 300 -35.28 8.45 -8.82
C GLY A 300 -35.24 9.21 -7.48
N ILE A 301 -34.10 9.79 -7.12
CA ILE A 301 -33.97 10.63 -5.92
C ILE A 301 -34.74 11.95 -6.11
N LYS A 302 -34.64 12.56 -7.29
CA LYS A 302 -35.27 13.85 -7.63
C LYS A 302 -36.75 13.75 -7.95
N ASP A 303 -37.27 12.55 -8.22
CA ASP A 303 -38.67 12.33 -8.51
C ASP A 303 -39.58 12.81 -7.36
N LYS A 304 -40.56 13.66 -7.67
CA LYS A 304 -41.48 14.23 -6.68
C LYS A 304 -42.52 13.21 -6.19
N ILE A 305 -42.80 12.19 -7.00
CA ILE A 305 -43.86 11.20 -6.73
C ILE A 305 -43.34 10.07 -5.83
N SER A 306 -42.06 9.74 -5.94
CA SER A 306 -41.43 8.67 -5.17
C SER A 306 -41.46 8.87 -3.65
N SER A 307 -41.76 7.79 -2.91
CA SER A 307 -41.78 7.79 -1.45
C SER A 307 -40.39 8.03 -0.84
N GLN A 308 -40.33 8.59 0.36
CA GLN A 308 -39.07 8.88 1.03
C GLN A 308 -38.21 7.63 1.25
N LEU A 309 -38.84 6.48 1.54
CA LEU A 309 -38.13 5.20 1.69
C LEU A 309 -37.40 4.82 0.39
N LYS A 310 -38.07 4.94 -0.76
CA LYS A 310 -37.47 4.65 -2.08
C LYS A 310 -36.31 5.61 -2.39
N LYS A 311 -36.48 6.90 -2.09
CA LYS A 311 -35.42 7.91 -2.25
C LYS A 311 -34.18 7.58 -1.41
N ASN A 312 -34.38 7.15 -0.17
CA ASN A 312 -33.28 6.71 0.70
C ASN A 312 -32.56 5.49 0.10
N THR A 313 -33.30 4.51 -0.43
CA THR A 313 -32.71 3.35 -1.11
C THR A 313 -31.91 3.76 -2.34
N TYR A 314 -32.43 4.65 -3.19
CA TYR A 314 -31.71 5.16 -4.35
C TYR A 314 -30.47 5.98 -3.98
N THR A 315 -30.53 6.73 -2.87
CA THR A 315 -29.37 7.49 -2.38
C THR A 315 -28.24 6.55 -1.96
N LYS A 316 -28.56 5.53 -1.14
CA LYS A 316 -27.58 4.50 -0.75
C LYS A 316 -27.02 3.75 -1.95
N ALA A 317 -27.89 3.42 -2.91
CA ALA A 317 -27.47 2.76 -4.15
C ALA A 317 -26.50 3.63 -4.95
N LEU A 318 -26.79 4.92 -5.11
CA LEU A 318 -25.96 5.86 -5.84
C LEU A 318 -24.60 6.04 -5.17
N GLU A 319 -24.56 6.13 -3.84
CA GLU A 319 -23.30 6.22 -3.08
C GLU A 319 -22.44 4.97 -3.28
N ARG A 320 -23.04 3.79 -3.19
CA ARG A 320 -22.36 2.52 -3.44
C ARG A 320 -21.81 2.42 -4.86
N GLU A 321 -22.61 2.75 -5.87
CA GLU A 321 -22.20 2.73 -7.27
C GLU A 321 -21.04 3.70 -7.53
N LYS A 322 -21.13 4.93 -7.00
CA LYS A 322 -20.05 5.94 -7.10
C LYS A 322 -18.77 5.43 -6.47
N ARG A 323 -18.88 4.86 -5.28
CA ARG A 323 -17.73 4.31 -4.55
C ARG A 323 -17.04 3.21 -5.35
N MET A 324 -17.80 2.22 -5.81
CA MET A 324 -17.25 1.07 -6.54
C MET A 324 -16.67 1.44 -7.90
N PHE A 325 -17.38 2.24 -8.70
CA PHE A 325 -17.05 2.41 -10.13
C PHE A 325 -16.32 3.72 -10.49
N VAL A 326 -16.26 4.67 -9.56
CA VAL A 326 -15.58 5.95 -9.76
C VAL A 326 -14.47 6.14 -8.74
N GLU A 327 -14.76 6.04 -7.45
CA GLU A 327 -13.80 6.37 -6.38
C GLU A 327 -12.70 5.31 -6.24
N ILE A 328 -13.04 4.02 -6.19
CA ILE A 328 -12.04 2.94 -6.03
C ILE A 328 -11.06 2.86 -7.21
N PRO A 329 -11.48 2.92 -8.50
CA PRO A 329 -10.54 2.95 -9.61
C PRO A 329 -9.61 4.15 -9.60
N MET A 330 -10.15 5.33 -9.26
CA MET A 330 -9.36 6.56 -9.15
C MET A 330 -8.34 6.46 -8.01
N HIS A 331 -8.77 6.00 -6.83
CA HIS A 331 -7.92 5.76 -5.67
C HIS A 331 -6.83 4.74 -5.99
N THR A 332 -7.18 3.67 -6.72
CA THR A 332 -6.22 2.65 -7.16
C THR A 332 -5.10 3.25 -8.01
N LEU A 333 -5.44 4.08 -8.99
CA LEU A 333 -4.44 4.79 -9.80
C LEU A 333 -3.56 5.72 -8.94
N GLN A 334 -4.18 6.51 -8.06
CA GLN A 334 -3.46 7.46 -7.20
C GLN A 334 -2.45 6.74 -6.28
N ILE A 335 -2.88 5.69 -5.58
CA ILE A 335 -1.98 4.91 -4.70
C ILE A 335 -0.89 4.21 -5.51
N GLN A 336 -1.20 3.69 -6.70
CA GLN A 336 -0.20 3.10 -7.59
C GLN A 336 0.90 4.12 -7.94
N THR A 337 0.52 5.35 -8.29
CA THR A 337 1.47 6.45 -8.56
C THR A 337 2.33 6.78 -7.34
N LEU A 338 1.74 6.89 -6.15
CA LEU A 338 2.48 7.21 -4.92
C LEU A 338 3.43 6.08 -4.52
N CYS A 339 3.03 4.82 -4.63
CA CYS A 339 3.88 3.65 -4.34
C CYS A 339 5.06 3.54 -5.32
N ASN A 340 4.85 3.87 -6.59
CA ASN A 340 5.93 3.94 -7.59
C ASN A 340 6.92 5.07 -7.27
N LYS A 341 6.41 6.21 -6.79
CA LYS A 341 7.25 7.34 -6.38
C LYS A 341 8.01 7.08 -5.08
N TRP A 342 7.35 6.45 -4.10
CA TRP A 342 7.92 6.15 -2.79
C TRP A 342 7.80 4.65 -2.49
N PRO A 343 8.81 3.85 -2.84
CA PRO A 343 8.75 2.39 -2.71
C PRO A 343 8.47 1.88 -1.29
N SER A 344 8.85 2.63 -0.25
CA SER A 344 8.59 2.26 1.14
C SER A 344 7.10 2.37 1.54
N LEU A 345 6.28 3.12 0.80
CA LEU A 345 4.86 3.33 1.09
C LEU A 345 4.07 2.02 1.05
N SER A 346 4.36 1.13 0.08
CA SER A 346 3.69 -0.17 -0.01
C SER A 346 3.86 -0.97 1.29
N LEU A 347 5.09 -1.05 1.82
CA LEU A 347 5.33 -1.76 3.07
C LEU A 347 4.67 -1.06 4.26
N THR A 348 4.67 0.27 4.30
CA THR A 348 3.94 1.04 5.33
C THR A 348 2.45 0.70 5.33
N ILE A 349 1.79 0.77 4.17
CA ILE A 349 0.35 0.44 4.03
C ILE A 349 0.09 -0.99 4.51
N ARG A 350 0.92 -1.94 4.07
CA ARG A 350 0.76 -3.36 4.39
C ARG A 350 0.92 -3.64 5.88
N LEU A 351 1.90 -3.01 6.52
CA LEU A 351 2.10 -3.08 7.97
C LEU A 351 0.91 -2.47 8.72
N THR A 352 0.45 -1.29 8.30
CA THR A 352 -0.71 -0.63 8.91
C THR A 352 -1.97 -1.50 8.78
N LYS A 353 -2.30 -1.99 7.57
CA LYS A 353 -3.43 -2.91 7.37
C LYS A 353 -3.28 -4.18 8.21
N ARG A 354 -2.08 -4.76 8.28
CA ARG A 354 -1.82 -5.94 9.12
C ARG A 354 -2.08 -5.65 10.60
N TRP A 355 -1.67 -4.49 11.09
CA TRP A 355 -1.91 -4.04 12.46
C TRP A 355 -3.41 -3.90 12.79
N PHE A 356 -4.20 -3.29 11.88
CA PHE A 356 -5.66 -3.27 12.03
C PHE A 356 -6.26 -4.69 12.06
N SER A 357 -5.79 -5.59 11.19
CA SER A 357 -6.28 -6.98 11.15
C SER A 357 -5.93 -7.75 12.41
N THR A 358 -4.73 -7.59 12.97
CA THR A 358 -4.33 -8.28 14.21
C THR A 358 -5.08 -7.77 15.45
N HIS A 359 -5.60 -6.55 15.40
CA HIS A 359 -6.45 -5.99 16.45
C HIS A 359 -7.95 -6.22 16.23
N LEU A 360 -8.33 -6.99 15.20
CA LEU A 360 -9.73 -7.28 14.83
C LEU A 360 -10.52 -6.00 14.46
N LEU A 361 -9.85 -5.06 13.79
CA LEU A 361 -10.43 -3.75 13.43
C LEU A 361 -10.73 -3.60 11.94
N SER A 362 -10.29 -4.53 11.09
CA SER A 362 -10.40 -4.40 9.62
C SER A 362 -11.84 -4.34 9.11
N ASP A 363 -12.80 -4.99 9.76
CA ASP A 363 -14.22 -4.92 9.36
C ASP A 363 -14.90 -3.58 9.77
N HIS A 364 -14.18 -2.77 10.55
CA HIS A 364 -14.63 -1.48 11.07
C HIS A 364 -14.00 -0.28 10.38
N VAL A 365 -13.12 -0.48 9.40
CA VAL A 365 -12.51 0.60 8.63
C VAL A 365 -12.36 0.19 7.17
N ASP A 366 -12.39 1.17 6.27
CA ASP A 366 -12.19 0.91 4.85
C ASP A 366 -10.69 0.73 4.55
N GLU A 367 -10.33 -0.13 3.59
CA GLU A 367 -8.94 -0.29 3.18
C GLU A 367 -8.38 1.03 2.62
N GLU A 368 -9.16 1.74 1.82
CA GLU A 368 -8.81 3.02 1.22
C GLU A 368 -8.58 4.10 2.28
N TRP A 369 -9.28 4.01 3.42
CA TRP A 369 -9.07 4.90 4.56
C TRP A 369 -7.69 4.68 5.19
N ILE A 370 -7.27 3.41 5.39
CA ILE A 370 -5.93 3.06 5.90
C ILE A 370 -4.84 3.51 4.91
N GLU A 371 -5.10 3.33 3.62
CA GLU A 371 -4.21 3.76 2.55
C GLU A 371 -4.04 5.29 2.55
N CYS A 372 -5.13 6.05 2.70
CA CYS A 372 -5.08 7.52 2.80
C CYS A 372 -4.26 7.99 4.01
N LEU A 373 -4.47 7.40 5.21
CA LEU A 373 -3.67 7.70 6.39
C LEU A 373 -2.18 7.42 6.16
N SER A 374 -1.89 6.29 5.54
CA SER A 374 -0.52 5.90 5.23
C SER A 374 0.11 6.83 4.18
N SER A 375 -0.65 7.32 3.20
CA SER A 375 -0.18 8.31 2.24
C SER A 375 0.05 9.68 2.89
N GLN A 376 -0.75 10.07 3.88
CA GLN A 376 -0.64 11.37 4.54
C GLN A 376 0.76 11.58 5.15
N VAL A 377 1.34 10.56 5.79
CA VAL A 377 2.68 10.68 6.41
C VAL A 377 3.83 10.83 5.39
N TYR A 378 3.56 10.55 4.10
CA TYR A 378 4.50 10.77 2.99
C TYR A 378 4.27 12.10 2.30
N LEU A 379 3.01 12.52 2.19
CA LEU A 379 2.58 13.75 1.52
C LEU A 379 2.86 14.99 2.37
N GLU A 380 2.56 14.92 3.67
CA GLU A 380 2.82 15.96 4.66
C GLU A 380 3.73 15.41 5.77
N PRO A 381 5.04 15.25 5.51
CA PRO A 381 5.95 14.59 6.45
C PRO A 381 6.38 15.48 7.63
N SER A 382 6.05 16.78 7.59
CA SER A 382 6.40 17.76 8.61
C SER A 382 5.95 17.30 10.00
N PRO A 383 6.78 17.48 11.06
CA PRO A 383 8.06 18.19 11.11
C PRO A 383 9.28 17.36 10.67
N TRP A 384 9.08 16.11 10.22
CA TRP A 384 10.17 15.21 9.84
C TRP A 384 10.40 15.16 8.32
N ASN A 385 11.47 14.47 7.92
CA ASN A 385 11.70 14.09 6.52
C ASN A 385 10.80 12.93 6.12
N ARG A 386 10.39 12.85 4.84
CA ARG A 386 9.57 11.75 4.30
C ARG A 386 10.11 10.35 4.70
N PRO A 387 9.25 9.38 5.07
CA PRO A 387 9.70 8.05 5.46
C PRO A 387 10.40 7.30 4.31
N ASN A 388 11.58 6.75 4.58
CA ASN A 388 12.35 5.96 3.61
C ASN A 388 12.42 4.46 3.96
N SER A 389 11.70 4.02 5.00
CA SER A 389 11.49 2.61 5.33
C SER A 389 10.04 2.38 5.74
N GLY A 390 9.51 1.17 5.50
CA GLY A 390 8.14 0.82 5.88
C GLY A 390 7.93 0.87 7.40
N PHE A 391 8.96 0.53 8.18
CA PHE A 391 8.94 0.60 9.64
C PHE A 391 8.73 2.01 10.16
N VAL A 392 9.51 2.98 9.67
CA VAL A 392 9.36 4.39 10.09
C VAL A 392 8.02 4.95 9.62
N GLY A 393 7.59 4.60 8.40
CA GLY A 393 6.27 4.99 7.90
C GLY A 393 5.15 4.50 8.81
N PHE A 394 5.18 3.21 9.19
CA PHE A 394 4.20 2.61 10.09
C PHE A 394 4.14 3.31 11.46
N LEU A 395 5.29 3.54 12.11
CA LEU A 395 5.33 4.24 13.40
C LEU A 395 4.77 5.67 13.31
N ARG A 396 5.01 6.37 12.20
CA ARG A 396 4.45 7.69 11.98
C ARG A 396 2.95 7.68 11.71
N VAL A 397 2.42 6.62 11.10
CA VAL A 397 0.97 6.43 10.98
C VAL A 397 0.35 6.25 12.37
N LEU A 398 0.96 5.42 13.23
CA LEU A 398 0.51 5.29 14.62
C LEU A 398 0.57 6.63 15.36
N LYS A 399 1.65 7.40 15.19
CA LYS A 399 1.79 8.74 15.79
C LYS A 399 0.69 9.68 15.31
N LEU A 400 0.41 9.70 14.01
CA LEU A 400 -0.67 10.48 13.41
C LEU A 400 -2.03 10.11 14.03
N ILE A 401 -2.35 8.81 14.12
CA ILE A 401 -3.59 8.33 14.74
C ILE A 401 -3.68 8.74 16.22
N ALA A 402 -2.58 8.62 16.97
CA ALA A 402 -2.52 8.91 18.40
C ALA A 402 -2.72 10.40 18.73
N SER A 403 -2.29 11.29 17.83
CA SER A 403 -2.35 12.75 18.01
C SER A 403 -3.51 13.44 17.27
N TRP A 404 -4.19 12.77 16.35
CA TRP A 404 -5.23 13.39 15.54
C TRP A 404 -6.47 13.74 16.37
N ASP A 405 -6.82 15.03 16.41
CA ASP A 405 -8.08 15.51 17.00
C ASP A 405 -9.23 15.48 15.97
N TRP A 406 -9.73 14.27 15.73
CA TRP A 406 -10.80 14.01 14.77
C TRP A 406 -12.15 14.65 15.14
N ASN A 407 -12.32 15.16 16.37
CA ASN A 407 -13.55 15.86 16.75
C ASN A 407 -13.64 17.20 16.01
N ASN A 408 -12.52 17.93 15.95
CA ASN A 408 -12.47 19.28 15.42
C ASN A 408 -11.85 19.35 14.02
N GLU A 409 -11.04 18.36 13.63
CA GLU A 409 -10.26 18.40 12.39
C GLU A 409 -10.57 17.24 11.45
N ALA A 410 -11.09 17.57 10.26
CA ALA A 410 -11.12 16.66 9.13
C ALA A 410 -9.71 16.55 8.50
N MET A 411 -9.33 15.35 8.10
CA MET A 411 -8.10 15.15 7.33
C MET A 411 -8.40 15.28 5.84
N ILE A 412 -7.66 16.16 5.14
CA ILE A 412 -7.78 16.32 3.69
C ILE A 412 -6.46 15.90 3.04
N VAL A 413 -6.48 14.77 2.35
CA VAL A 413 -5.29 14.13 1.77
C VAL A 413 -5.20 14.45 0.29
N ASN A 414 -4.08 15.04 -0.13
CA ASN A 414 -3.83 15.30 -1.54
C ASN A 414 -3.15 14.11 -2.22
N LEU A 415 -3.94 13.14 -2.67
CA LEU A 415 -3.42 11.95 -3.35
C LEU A 415 -2.94 12.20 -4.79
N SER A 416 -3.28 13.35 -5.37
CA SER A 416 -2.81 13.78 -6.68
C SER A 416 -1.68 14.80 -6.52
N GLU A 417 -0.50 14.52 -7.07
CA GLU A 417 0.56 15.53 -7.14
C GLU A 417 0.28 16.56 -8.25
N GLU A 418 -0.75 17.38 -8.06
CA GLU A 418 -0.71 18.72 -8.62
C GLU A 418 0.29 19.51 -7.78
N ASN A 419 1.38 19.97 -8.40
CA ASN A 419 2.41 20.73 -7.70
C ASN A 419 1.76 21.88 -6.91
N ARG A 420 2.11 22.03 -5.62
CA ARG A 420 1.66 23.19 -4.80
C ARG A 420 2.01 24.54 -5.45
N SER A 421 2.99 24.59 -6.34
CA SER A 421 3.35 25.78 -7.13
C SER A 421 2.33 26.11 -8.22
N THR A 422 1.67 25.11 -8.84
CA THR A 422 0.59 25.33 -9.81
C THR A 422 -0.74 25.71 -9.16
N LEU A 423 -0.98 25.27 -7.92
CA LEU A 423 -2.17 25.66 -7.14
C LEU A 423 -2.18 27.15 -6.77
N LYS A 424 -1.02 27.77 -6.50
CA LYS A 424 -0.96 29.21 -6.18
C LYS A 424 -1.30 30.13 -7.36
N ASN A 425 -1.19 29.66 -8.60
CA ASN A 425 -1.44 30.46 -9.79
C ASN A 425 -2.81 30.20 -10.45
N ASN A 426 -3.56 29.18 -10.01
CA ASN A 426 -4.89 28.86 -10.52
C ASN A 426 -5.91 28.82 -9.37
N LYS A 427 -6.31 30.00 -8.87
CA LYS A 427 -7.37 30.17 -7.85
C LYS A 427 -8.80 29.77 -8.31
N ASN A 428 -8.91 29.17 -9.51
CA ASN A 428 -10.14 28.66 -10.11
C ASN A 428 -10.00 27.16 -10.44
N SER A 429 -9.26 26.39 -9.64
CA SER A 429 -9.11 24.96 -9.89
C SER A 429 -10.33 24.20 -9.36
N THR A 430 -10.88 23.29 -10.16
CA THR A 430 -12.01 22.40 -9.80
C THR A 430 -11.78 21.60 -8.51
N ASN A 431 -10.52 21.44 -8.09
CA ASN A 431 -10.14 20.77 -6.85
C ASN A 431 -10.33 21.65 -5.60
N GLU A 432 -10.16 22.97 -5.69
CA GLU A 432 -10.41 23.87 -4.55
C GLU A 432 -11.89 23.89 -4.16
N ASN A 433 -12.78 23.90 -5.15
CA ASN A 433 -14.23 23.80 -4.92
C ASN A 433 -14.59 22.47 -4.22
N LYS A 434 -14.01 21.35 -4.65
CA LYS A 434 -14.23 20.04 -4.00
C LYS A 434 -13.71 19.98 -2.57
N VAL A 435 -12.56 20.59 -2.30
CA VAL A 435 -12.00 20.66 -0.94
C VAL A 435 -12.91 21.48 -0.02
N GLU A 436 -13.47 22.59 -0.53
CA GLU A 436 -14.43 23.39 0.23
C GLU A 436 -15.74 22.63 0.46
N ASP A 437 -16.25 21.92 -0.55
CA ASP A 437 -17.42 21.04 -0.42
C ASP A 437 -17.22 19.97 0.67
N ILE A 438 -16.02 19.38 0.73
CA ILE A 438 -15.66 18.39 1.76
C ILE A 438 -15.66 19.03 3.16
N LYS A 439 -15.11 20.24 3.31
CA LYS A 439 -15.12 20.97 4.58
C LYS A 439 -16.54 21.34 5.01
N ILE A 440 -17.37 21.78 4.06
CA ILE A 440 -18.79 22.06 4.31
C ILE A 440 -19.51 20.78 4.75
N LYS A 441 -19.26 19.66 4.07
CA LYS A 441 -19.81 18.35 4.45
C LYS A 441 -19.41 17.95 5.87
N PHE A 442 -18.15 18.14 6.25
CA PHE A 442 -17.68 17.89 7.62
C PHE A 442 -18.35 18.81 8.66
N LYS A 443 -18.45 20.11 8.39
CA LYS A 443 -19.14 21.07 9.28
C LYS A 443 -20.61 20.72 9.46
N ASN A 444 -21.30 20.33 8.39
CA ASN A 444 -22.70 19.92 8.43
C ASN A 444 -22.89 18.62 9.22
N LEU A 445 -21.96 17.67 9.10
CA LEU A 445 -21.95 16.46 9.93
C LEU A 445 -21.77 16.79 11.41
N ARG A 446 -20.82 17.67 11.75
CA ARG A 446 -20.60 18.09 13.15
C ARG A 446 -21.76 18.89 13.73
N SER A 447 -22.47 19.66 12.91
CA SER A 447 -23.63 20.43 13.35
C SER A 447 -24.87 19.57 13.55
N SER A 448 -25.04 18.53 12.72
CA SER A 448 -26.20 17.62 12.80
C SER A 448 -26.01 16.50 13.82
N ASP A 449 -24.77 16.09 14.10
CA ASP A 449 -24.43 14.99 15.00
C ASP A 449 -23.53 15.46 16.14
N SER A 450 -24.14 16.14 17.12
CA SER A 450 -23.45 16.65 18.32
C SER A 450 -22.78 15.56 19.15
N ASP A 451 -23.29 14.33 19.11
CA ASP A 451 -22.71 13.16 19.80
C ASP A 451 -21.49 12.55 19.06
N CYS A 452 -21.26 12.97 17.81
CA CYS A 452 -20.30 12.39 16.86
C CYS A 452 -20.45 10.87 16.73
N LYS A 453 -21.66 10.40 16.43
CA LYS A 453 -21.95 8.98 16.13
C LYS A 453 -21.38 8.57 14.77
N TYR A 454 -21.34 9.50 13.81
CA TYR A 454 -20.85 9.30 12.45
C TYR A 454 -19.74 10.28 12.09
N GLY A 455 -18.93 9.92 11.09
CA GLY A 455 -17.91 10.80 10.53
C GLY A 455 -16.84 11.22 11.53
N LEU A 456 -16.51 10.38 12.52
CA LEU A 456 -15.50 10.68 13.52
C LEU A 456 -14.14 10.83 12.86
N MET A 457 -13.60 9.73 12.32
CA MET A 457 -12.32 9.73 11.64
C MET A 457 -12.47 10.05 10.15
N PHE A 458 -12.99 11.24 9.87
CA PHE A 458 -13.31 11.72 8.52
C PHE A 458 -12.05 12.04 7.71
N ILE A 459 -11.93 11.40 6.54
CA ILE A 459 -10.85 11.65 5.58
C ILE A 459 -11.45 12.01 4.22
N GLY A 460 -11.19 13.23 3.75
CA GLY A 460 -11.47 13.63 2.37
C GLY A 460 -10.22 13.57 1.51
N THR A 461 -10.38 13.31 0.21
CA THR A 461 -9.31 13.46 -0.78
C THR A 461 -9.55 14.71 -1.61
N THR A 462 -8.49 15.34 -2.12
CA THR A 462 -8.60 16.49 -3.04
C THR A 462 -9.38 16.18 -4.33
N SER A 463 -9.47 14.90 -4.69
CA SER A 463 -10.26 14.43 -5.82
C SER A 463 -11.77 14.43 -5.58
N GLY A 464 -12.23 14.59 -4.33
CA GLY A 464 -13.64 14.66 -3.94
C GLY A 464 -14.16 13.43 -3.20
N SER A 465 -13.35 12.38 -3.05
CA SER A 465 -13.76 11.15 -2.34
C SER A 465 -13.70 11.36 -0.83
N VAL A 466 -14.60 10.69 -0.11
CA VAL A 466 -14.68 10.80 1.35
C VAL A 466 -14.78 9.42 1.97
N TRP A 467 -13.87 9.16 2.90
CA TRP A 467 -13.76 7.93 3.68
C TRP A 467 -14.04 8.21 5.16
N GLY A 468 -14.48 7.19 5.90
CA GLY A 468 -14.68 7.31 7.34
C GLY A 468 -16.02 7.95 7.76
N ILE A 469 -17.04 7.92 6.90
CA ILE A 469 -18.38 8.48 7.21
C ILE A 469 -19.18 7.56 8.14
N GLU A 470 -19.40 6.30 7.75
CA GLU A 470 -20.25 5.38 8.52
C GLU A 470 -19.47 4.62 9.60
N LYS A 471 -18.21 4.30 9.33
CA LYS A 471 -17.31 3.56 10.21
C LYS A 471 -15.95 4.27 10.26
N PRO A 472 -15.18 4.19 11.37
CA PRO A 472 -15.47 3.43 12.59
C PRO A 472 -16.48 4.11 13.51
N SER A 473 -17.12 3.32 14.39
CA SER A 473 -17.96 3.86 15.47
C SER A 473 -17.11 4.56 16.54
N LYS A 474 -17.73 5.36 17.42
CA LYS A 474 -17.03 6.07 18.50
C LYS A 474 -16.16 5.20 19.40
N VAL A 475 -16.69 4.04 19.79
CA VAL A 475 -15.96 3.08 20.63
C VAL A 475 -14.74 2.52 19.88
N VAL A 476 -14.92 2.21 18.60
CA VAL A 476 -13.83 1.68 17.76
C VAL A 476 -12.77 2.75 17.50
N ALA A 477 -13.17 3.99 17.20
CA ALA A 477 -12.25 5.12 17.01
C ALA A 477 -11.40 5.38 18.26
N ASN A 478 -12.01 5.42 19.45
CA ASN A 478 -11.28 5.55 20.71
C ASN A 478 -10.29 4.39 20.91
N ARG A 479 -10.74 3.15 20.70
CA ARG A 479 -9.88 1.96 20.79
C ARG A 479 -8.70 2.01 19.82
N ILE A 480 -8.91 2.47 18.58
CA ILE A 480 -7.84 2.66 17.59
C ILE A 480 -6.76 3.62 18.13
N ARG A 481 -7.16 4.77 18.70
CA ARG A 481 -6.22 5.75 19.28
C ARG A 481 -5.50 5.22 20.51
N ASP A 482 -6.21 4.54 21.41
CA ASP A 482 -5.61 3.98 22.63
C ASP A 482 -4.58 2.90 22.28
N LEU A 483 -4.92 2.00 21.34
CA LEU A 483 -3.97 1.01 20.84
C LEU A 483 -2.76 1.66 20.16
N ALA A 484 -2.96 2.70 19.37
CA ALA A 484 -1.86 3.42 18.73
C ALA A 484 -0.92 4.08 19.77
N ARG A 485 -1.48 4.66 20.84
CA ARG A 485 -0.70 5.23 21.95
C ARG A 485 0.10 4.16 22.70
N SER A 486 -0.54 3.06 23.07
CA SER A 486 0.12 1.96 23.76
C SER A 486 1.22 1.32 22.92
N ALA A 487 0.98 1.15 21.61
CA ALA A 487 1.98 0.61 20.69
C ALA A 487 3.23 1.50 20.59
N LEU A 488 3.06 2.82 20.56
CA LEU A 488 4.21 3.74 20.53
C LEU A 488 5.03 3.70 21.81
N LEU A 489 4.36 3.72 22.97
CA LEU A 489 5.03 3.62 24.27
C LEU A 489 5.84 2.33 24.38
N TYR A 490 5.23 1.21 23.99
CA TYR A 490 5.90 -0.09 24.00
C TYR A 490 7.12 -0.15 23.06
N VAL A 491 7.02 0.45 21.86
CA VAL A 491 8.15 0.51 20.92
C VAL A 491 9.29 1.37 21.48
N ASP A 492 8.99 2.49 22.13
CA ASP A 492 9.99 3.35 22.76
C ASP A 492 10.73 2.59 23.88
N GLU A 493 9.99 1.90 24.77
CA GLU A 493 10.56 1.06 25.83
C GLU A 493 11.46 -0.06 25.28
N LEU A 494 11.02 -0.75 24.21
CA LEU A 494 11.80 -1.81 23.57
C LEU A 494 13.11 -1.29 22.95
N ILE A 495 13.10 -0.09 22.37
CA ILE A 495 14.29 0.53 21.77
C ILE A 495 15.27 0.95 22.87
N GLU A 496 14.79 1.45 24.02
CA GLU A 496 15.62 1.86 25.15
C GLU A 496 16.26 0.67 25.88
N ASN A 497 15.47 -0.37 26.15
CA ASN A 497 15.89 -1.60 26.81
C ASN A 497 16.71 -2.51 25.89
N GLY A 498 16.48 -2.39 24.58
CA GLY A 498 17.18 -3.15 23.56
C GLY A 498 16.73 -4.60 23.43
N GLU A 499 15.45 -4.86 23.70
CA GLU A 499 14.89 -6.20 23.70
C GLU A 499 14.27 -6.54 22.35
N ASN A 500 15.10 -7.02 21.41
CA ASN A 500 14.63 -7.34 20.05
C ASN A 500 13.78 -8.63 19.97
N ARG A 501 13.73 -9.44 21.04
CA ARG A 501 13.00 -10.72 21.05
C ARG A 501 11.49 -10.56 21.22
N GLU A 502 11.04 -9.46 21.82
CA GLU A 502 9.62 -9.23 22.16
C GLU A 502 8.90 -8.31 21.15
N PHE A 503 9.54 -7.99 20.02
CA PHE A 503 8.92 -7.15 18.97
C PHE A 503 7.89 -7.93 18.12
N LYS A 504 7.78 -9.25 18.28
CA LYS A 504 6.97 -10.13 17.41
C LYS A 504 5.51 -10.23 17.82
#